data_AF-A0A3M8T6T0-F1
#
_entry.id   AF-A0A3M8T6T0-F1
#
_cell.length_a   1.000
_cell.length_b   1.000
_cell.length_c   1.000
_cell.angle_alpha   90.00
_cell.angle_beta   90.00
_cell.angle_gamma   90.00
#
_symmetry.space_group_name_H-M   'P 1'
#
loop_
_entity.id
_entity.type
_entity.pdbx_description
1 polymer ?
#
loop_
_entity_poly.entity_id
_entity_poly.type
_entity_poly.pdbx_seq_one_letter_code
_entity_poly.pdbx_strand_id
1 'polypeptide(L)'
;MGAYAEGYVIDSSVGSLKGIYVGMSESELSSLRYSESRGVANFEGEEFVTVNVALDGRVSLDCVLNEDGSVYRFSTVSPLVRDEKGLGVGTALYELKAAYPEGKFLVGDEDGRFASFVNGSRVIFSLGKERIDELCFDEPTAKCEVDEKGVKVERVVVSE
;
A
#
# COMPACT_ATOMS: atom_id res chain seq x y z
N MET A 1 -13.44 21.38 4.44
CA MET A 1 -13.49 19.92 4.24
C MET A 1 -13.54 19.69 2.74
N GLY A 2 -12.40 19.35 2.13
CA GLY A 2 -12.32 19.13 0.69
C GLY A 2 -13.01 17.82 0.34
N ALA A 3 -13.89 17.85 -0.64
CA ALA A 3 -14.48 16.65 -1.22
C ALA A 3 -13.35 15.79 -1.81
N TYR A 4 -13.04 14.67 -1.17
CA TYR A 4 -12.24 13.63 -1.79
C TYR A 4 -12.99 13.18 -3.04
N ALA A 5 -12.28 13.01 -4.17
CA ALA A 5 -12.90 12.59 -5.42
C ALA A 5 -13.69 11.30 -5.18
N GLU A 6 -15.02 11.40 -5.27
CA GLU A 6 -15.92 10.25 -5.22
C GLU A 6 -15.44 9.23 -6.27
N GLY A 7 -14.76 8.17 -5.85
CA GLY A 7 -14.35 7.15 -6.81
C GLY A 7 -13.29 6.16 -6.38
N TYR A 8 -12.27 6.55 -5.61
CA TYR A 8 -11.14 5.66 -5.31
C TYR A 8 -10.99 5.37 -3.83
N VAL A 9 -12.03 4.77 -3.26
CA VAL A 9 -12.03 4.29 -1.87
C VAL A 9 -11.72 2.80 -1.86
N ILE A 10 -10.73 2.39 -1.08
CA ILE A 10 -10.39 0.98 -0.84
C ILE A 10 -11.43 0.41 0.12
N ASP A 11 -12.00 -0.74 -0.24
CA ASP A 11 -12.68 -1.61 0.72
C ASP A 11 -11.62 -2.46 1.43
N SER A 12 -11.26 -2.08 2.65
CA SER A 12 -10.23 -2.75 3.45
C SER A 12 -10.64 -4.13 3.97
N SER A 13 -11.94 -4.41 4.03
CA SER A 13 -12.46 -5.71 4.47
C SER A 13 -12.33 -6.77 3.38
N VAL A 14 -12.60 -6.38 2.13
CA VAL A 14 -12.49 -7.24 0.95
C VAL A 14 -11.08 -7.18 0.35
N GLY A 15 -10.37 -6.06 0.53
CA GLY A 15 -9.11 -5.80 -0.17
C GLY A 15 -9.35 -5.46 -1.63
N SER A 16 -10.25 -4.51 -1.90
CA SER A 16 -10.66 -4.17 -3.27
C SER A 16 -10.69 -2.66 -3.56
N LEU A 17 -10.52 -2.32 -4.83
CA LEU A 17 -10.62 -0.96 -5.35
C LEU A 17 -11.10 -1.02 -6.81
N LYS A 18 -12.21 -0.32 -7.12
CA LYS A 18 -12.73 -0.21 -8.51
C LYS A 18 -12.92 -1.54 -9.24
N GLY A 19 -13.32 -2.59 -8.51
CA GLY A 19 -13.57 -3.93 -9.04
C GLY A 19 -12.32 -4.82 -9.12
N ILE A 20 -11.14 -4.28 -8.83
CA ILE A 20 -9.92 -5.05 -8.65
C ILE A 20 -9.84 -5.51 -7.20
N TYR A 21 -9.60 -6.78 -6.95
CA TYR A 21 -9.50 -7.34 -5.60
C TYR A 21 -8.39 -8.39 -5.52
N VAL A 22 -7.83 -8.55 -4.33
CA VAL A 22 -6.85 -9.59 -4.05
C VAL A 22 -7.48 -10.97 -4.24
N GLY A 23 -6.76 -11.87 -4.92
CA GLY A 23 -7.23 -13.21 -5.29
C GLY A 23 -8.00 -13.27 -6.62
N MET A 24 -8.26 -12.12 -7.27
CA MET A 24 -8.88 -12.15 -8.60
C MET A 24 -7.92 -12.76 -9.63
N SER A 25 -8.45 -13.51 -10.59
CA SER A 25 -7.66 -14.05 -11.69
C SER A 25 -7.27 -12.95 -12.69
N GLU A 26 -6.18 -13.18 -13.41
CA GLU A 26 -5.78 -12.34 -14.55
C GLU A 26 -6.91 -12.20 -15.59
N SER A 27 -7.70 -13.25 -15.82
CA SER A 27 -8.82 -13.22 -16.76
C SER A 27 -9.94 -12.26 -16.31
N GLU A 28 -10.22 -12.22 -15.01
CA GLU A 28 -11.18 -11.28 -14.42
C GLU A 28 -10.63 -9.86 -14.49
N LEU A 29 -9.34 -9.66 -14.23
CA LEU A 29 -8.68 -8.36 -14.30
C LEU A 29 -8.81 -7.76 -15.70
N SER A 30 -8.44 -8.52 -16.74
CA SER A 30 -8.56 -8.08 -18.13
C SER A 30 -10.01 -7.85 -18.57
N SER A 31 -10.98 -8.52 -17.94
CA SER A 31 -12.40 -8.31 -18.24
C SER A 31 -12.92 -6.91 -17.82
N LEU A 32 -12.23 -6.24 -16.89
CA LEU A 32 -12.56 -4.88 -16.44
C LEU A 32 -12.25 -3.80 -17.48
N ARG A 33 -11.48 -4.13 -18.53
CA ARG A 33 -11.13 -3.23 -19.65
C ARG A 33 -10.40 -1.94 -19.25
N TYR A 34 -9.67 -1.97 -18.15
CA TYR A 34 -8.70 -0.91 -17.86
C TYR A 34 -7.49 -1.02 -18.80
N SER A 35 -6.74 0.07 -18.92
CA SER A 35 -5.46 0.02 -19.64
C SER A 35 -4.44 -0.70 -18.77
N GLU A 36 -3.74 -1.67 -19.36
CA GLU A 36 -2.80 -2.54 -18.65
C GLU A 36 -1.43 -2.50 -19.34
N SER A 37 -0.36 -2.55 -18.54
CA SER A 37 0.99 -2.85 -19.03
C SER A 37 1.65 -3.88 -18.12
N ARG A 38 2.53 -4.70 -18.70
CA ARG A 38 3.18 -5.79 -17.98
C ARG A 38 4.63 -5.47 -17.67
N GLY A 39 5.09 -6.02 -16.55
CA GLY A 39 6.48 -6.00 -16.16
C GLY A 39 6.84 -7.22 -15.34
N VAL A 40 8.07 -7.22 -14.85
CA VAL A 40 8.58 -8.21 -13.89
C VAL A 40 9.17 -7.43 -12.74
N ALA A 41 8.89 -7.86 -11.51
CA ALA A 41 9.50 -7.32 -10.31
C ALA A 41 10.23 -8.45 -9.58
N ASN A 42 11.42 -8.16 -9.05
CA ASN A 42 12.14 -9.11 -8.22
C ASN A 42 11.85 -8.79 -6.75
N PHE A 43 11.33 -9.76 -6.00
CA PHE A 43 11.13 -9.69 -4.56
C PHE A 43 11.89 -10.85 -3.93
N GLU A 44 12.81 -10.55 -3.00
CA GLU A 44 13.58 -11.58 -2.27
C GLU A 44 14.35 -12.57 -3.19
N GLY A 45 14.74 -12.13 -4.38
CA GLY A 45 15.42 -12.98 -5.37
C GLY A 45 14.49 -13.73 -6.31
N GLU A 46 13.17 -13.71 -6.06
CA GLU A 46 12.15 -14.32 -6.91
C GLU A 46 11.54 -13.31 -7.88
N GLU A 47 11.34 -13.73 -9.13
CA GLU A 47 10.72 -12.89 -10.16
C GLU A 47 9.20 -13.09 -10.20
N PHE A 48 8.47 -12.01 -9.98
CA PHE A 48 7.02 -11.97 -10.04
C PHE A 48 6.55 -11.20 -11.27
N VAL A 49 5.51 -11.71 -11.91
CA VAL A 49 4.80 -10.97 -12.96
C VAL A 49 4.05 -9.81 -12.31
N THR A 50 4.18 -8.63 -12.92
CA THR A 50 3.42 -7.45 -12.52
C THR A 50 2.54 -6.94 -13.65
N VAL A 51 1.37 -6.46 -13.28
CA VAL A 51 0.42 -5.79 -14.18
C VAL A 51 0.16 -4.40 -13.60
N ASN A 52 0.56 -3.37 -14.34
CA ASN A 52 0.24 -1.99 -14.01
C ASN A 52 -1.11 -1.64 -14.65
N VAL A 53 -2.08 -1.29 -13.82
CA VAL A 53 -3.46 -1.01 -14.23
C VAL A 53 -3.75 0.48 -14.07
N ALA A 54 -4.13 1.14 -15.16
CA ALA A 54 -4.49 2.56 -15.14
C ALA A 54 -6.02 2.72 -15.02
N LEU A 55 -6.47 3.15 -13.84
CA LEU A 55 -7.88 3.45 -13.56
C LEU A 55 -8.22 4.86 -14.06
N ASP A 56 -9.11 4.94 -15.04
CA ASP A 56 -9.59 6.17 -15.68
C ASP A 56 -8.48 7.16 -16.08
N GLY A 57 -7.26 6.66 -16.33
CA GLY A 57 -6.08 7.47 -16.63
C GLY A 57 -5.56 8.36 -15.49
N ARG A 58 -6.03 8.16 -14.25
CA ARG A 58 -5.71 9.03 -13.09
C ARG A 58 -5.01 8.32 -11.93
N VAL A 59 -5.22 7.01 -11.80
CA VAL A 59 -4.60 6.18 -10.75
C VAL A 59 -3.90 5.00 -11.44
N SER A 60 -2.65 4.75 -11.06
CA SER A 60 -1.95 3.52 -11.40
C SER A 60 -1.99 2.57 -10.21
N LEU A 61 -2.37 1.32 -10.45
CA LEU A 61 -2.20 0.23 -9.50
C LEU A 61 -1.10 -0.70 -10.01
N ASP A 62 -0.14 -1.00 -9.15
CA ASP A 62 0.90 -1.98 -9.41
C ASP A 62 0.42 -3.31 -8.82
N CYS A 63 -0.14 -4.19 -9.65
CA CYS A 63 -0.62 -5.52 -9.26
C CYS A 63 0.52 -6.53 -9.41
N VAL A 64 0.77 -7.33 -8.37
CA VAL A 64 1.70 -8.46 -8.38
C VAL A 64 0.87 -9.74 -8.46
N LEU A 65 1.25 -10.66 -9.36
CA LEU A 65 0.57 -11.92 -9.54
C LEU A 65 1.29 -13.07 -8.83
N ASN A 66 0.51 -14.01 -8.29
CA ASN A 66 0.97 -15.35 -7.89
C ASN A 66 1.35 -16.18 -9.13
N GLU A 67 2.00 -17.33 -8.91
CA GLU A 67 2.34 -18.28 -9.99
C GLU A 67 1.10 -18.78 -10.77
N ASP A 68 -0.06 -18.86 -10.11
CA ASP A 68 -1.33 -19.27 -10.72
C ASP A 68 -2.03 -18.13 -11.49
N GLY A 69 -1.43 -16.94 -11.55
CA GLY A 69 -1.96 -15.76 -12.23
C GLY A 69 -3.02 -14.99 -11.43
N SER A 70 -3.27 -15.34 -10.16
CA SER A 70 -4.14 -14.54 -9.28
C SER A 70 -3.41 -13.31 -8.74
N VAL A 71 -4.14 -12.21 -8.48
CA VAL A 71 -3.59 -11.00 -7.88
C VAL A 71 -3.24 -11.26 -6.42
N TYR A 72 -1.94 -11.38 -6.12
CA TYR A 72 -1.40 -11.55 -4.77
C TYR A 72 -1.55 -10.27 -3.94
N ARG A 73 -1.18 -9.14 -4.55
CA ARG A 73 -1.32 -7.81 -3.96
C ARG A 73 -1.44 -6.77 -5.05
N PHE A 74 -2.00 -5.62 -4.70
CA PHE A 74 -1.86 -4.42 -5.50
C PHE A 74 -1.44 -3.25 -4.63
N SER A 75 -0.81 -2.25 -5.24
CA SER A 75 -0.40 -1.06 -4.52
C SER A 75 -0.48 0.19 -5.38
N THR A 76 -0.48 1.36 -4.74
CA THR A 76 -0.52 2.64 -5.45
C THR A 76 0.21 3.72 -4.68
N VAL A 77 0.81 4.64 -5.44
CA VAL A 77 1.39 5.90 -4.94
C VAL A 77 0.47 7.09 -5.21
N SER A 78 -0.74 6.86 -5.73
CA SER A 78 -1.65 7.95 -6.08
C SER A 78 -2.24 8.61 -4.83
N PRO A 79 -2.19 9.96 -4.71
CA PRO A 79 -2.82 10.68 -3.61
C PRO A 79 -4.35 10.72 -3.70
N LEU A 80 -4.92 10.24 -4.81
CA LEU A 80 -6.37 10.16 -5.03
C LEU A 80 -7.00 8.94 -4.34
N VAL A 81 -6.21 7.91 -4.03
CA VAL A 81 -6.70 6.68 -3.40
C VAL A 81 -6.69 6.85 -1.88
N ARG A 82 -7.83 6.53 -1.26
CA ARG A 82 -8.03 6.60 0.19
C ARG A 82 -8.67 5.32 0.71
N ASP A 83 -8.46 5.02 1.99
CA ASP A 83 -9.25 4.02 2.71
C ASP A 83 -10.63 4.58 3.10
N GLU A 84 -11.44 3.77 3.78
CA GLU A 84 -12.76 4.16 4.28
C GLU A 84 -12.75 5.30 5.32
N LYS A 85 -11.58 5.60 5.92
CA LYS A 85 -11.37 6.70 6.87
C LYS A 85 -10.80 7.96 6.22
N GLY A 86 -10.55 7.95 4.91
CA GLY A 86 -9.97 9.07 4.18
C GLY A 86 -8.43 9.17 4.31
N LEU A 87 -7.76 8.11 4.74
CA LEU A 87 -6.29 8.03 4.86
C LEU A 87 -5.70 7.38 3.60
N GLY A 88 -4.46 7.71 3.29
CA GLY A 88 -3.77 7.25 2.08
C GLY A 88 -2.45 7.99 1.88
N VAL A 89 -1.93 8.06 0.66
CA VAL A 89 -0.67 8.73 0.37
C VAL A 89 -0.68 10.20 0.88
N GLY A 90 0.41 10.57 1.55
CA GLY A 90 0.62 11.87 2.20
C GLY A 90 0.10 11.98 3.65
N THR A 91 -0.64 10.99 4.15
CA THR A 91 -1.12 10.95 5.54
C THR A 91 0.06 10.77 6.49
N ALA A 92 0.10 11.50 7.60
CA ALA A 92 1.17 11.38 8.58
C ALA A 92 0.95 10.19 9.53
N LEU A 93 2.03 9.64 10.09
CA LEU A 93 1.97 8.49 11.01
C LEU A 93 1.09 8.78 12.23
N TYR A 94 1.12 9.99 12.79
CA TYR A 94 0.27 10.34 13.93
C TYR A 94 -1.23 10.28 13.59
N GLU A 95 -1.61 10.60 12.33
CA GLU A 95 -3.00 10.52 11.87
C GLU A 95 -3.43 9.05 11.72
N LEU A 96 -2.54 8.18 11.23
CA LEU A 96 -2.79 6.74 11.16
C LEU A 96 -3.01 6.15 12.57
N LYS A 97 -2.14 6.47 13.53
CA LYS A 97 -2.28 6.03 14.92
C LYS A 97 -3.56 6.54 15.58
N ALA A 98 -3.96 7.78 15.29
CA ALA A 98 -5.21 8.34 15.81
C ALA A 98 -6.45 7.65 15.20
N ALA A 99 -6.41 7.32 13.91
CA ALA A 99 -7.53 6.71 13.20
C ALA A 99 -7.65 5.19 13.45
N TYR A 100 -6.53 4.52 13.70
CA TYR A 100 -6.41 3.08 13.97
C TYR A 100 -5.58 2.84 15.25
N PRO A 101 -6.20 2.98 16.44
CA PRO A 101 -5.48 2.85 17.72
C PRO A 101 -4.83 1.47 17.96
N GLU A 102 -5.41 0.42 17.38
CA GLU A 102 -4.89 -0.96 17.45
C GLU A 102 -3.88 -1.28 16.34
N GLY A 103 -3.62 -0.33 15.43
CA GLY A 103 -2.67 -0.50 14.34
C GLY A 103 -1.24 -0.52 14.86
N LYS A 104 -0.35 -1.18 14.10
CA LYS A 104 1.05 -1.34 14.47
C LYS A 104 1.94 -0.63 13.47
N PHE A 105 2.83 0.20 13.99
CA PHE A 105 3.94 0.73 13.23
C PHE A 105 5.11 -0.25 13.29
N LEU A 106 5.60 -0.65 12.12
CA LEU A 106 6.65 -1.63 11.92
C LEU A 106 7.80 -0.96 11.18
N VAL A 107 9.02 -1.17 11.69
CA VAL A 107 10.27 -0.70 11.10
C VAL A 107 11.28 -1.83 11.21
N GLY A 108 12.09 -2.03 10.18
CA GLY A 108 13.12 -3.07 10.15
C GLY A 108 13.95 -3.00 8.87
N ASP A 109 14.95 -3.86 8.76
CA ASP A 109 15.93 -3.88 7.66
C ASP A 109 16.09 -5.23 6.96
N GLU A 110 15.28 -6.24 7.36
CA GLU A 110 15.45 -7.66 6.99
C GLU A 110 15.56 -7.90 5.48
N ASP A 111 14.79 -7.17 4.67
CA ASP A 111 14.80 -7.24 3.19
C ASP A 111 15.09 -5.87 2.55
N GLY A 112 15.92 -5.10 3.25
CA GLY A 112 16.11 -3.67 3.05
C GLY A 112 15.23 -2.86 4.00
N ARG A 113 15.70 -1.66 4.36
CA ARG A 113 15.02 -0.76 5.30
C ARG A 113 13.55 -0.59 4.90
N PHE A 114 12.61 -0.78 5.82
CA PHE A 114 11.18 -0.56 5.58
C PHE A 114 10.53 0.16 6.76
N ALA A 115 9.47 0.89 6.46
CA ALA A 115 8.58 1.48 7.45
C ALA A 115 7.14 1.30 6.97
N SER A 116 6.32 0.67 7.80
CA SER A 116 4.95 0.28 7.45
C SER A 116 4.03 0.48 8.64
N PHE A 117 2.77 0.83 8.38
CA PHE A 117 1.71 0.83 9.38
C PHE A 117 0.64 -0.15 8.95
N VAL A 118 0.42 -1.18 9.76
CA VAL A 118 -0.61 -2.19 9.54
C VAL A 118 -1.82 -1.83 10.41
N ASN A 119 -2.99 -1.67 9.78
CA ASN A 119 -4.20 -1.24 10.47
C ASN A 119 -5.09 -2.41 10.97
N GLY A 120 -4.62 -3.65 10.83
CA GLY A 120 -5.38 -4.86 11.18
C GLY A 120 -6.35 -5.33 10.10
N SER A 121 -6.30 -4.75 8.90
CA SER A 121 -7.04 -5.17 7.71
C SER A 121 -6.08 -5.66 6.60
N ARG A 122 -6.60 -5.80 5.38
CA ARG A 122 -5.80 -6.07 4.17
C ARG A 122 -4.98 -4.88 3.69
N VAL A 123 -5.11 -3.71 4.32
CA VAL A 123 -4.44 -2.47 3.94
C VAL A 123 -3.19 -2.23 4.78
N ILE A 124 -2.07 -2.01 4.10
CA ILE A 124 -0.79 -1.65 4.67
C ILE A 124 -0.38 -0.28 4.11
N PHE A 125 -0.05 0.65 4.99
CA PHE A 125 0.49 1.94 4.61
C PHE A 125 2.01 1.88 4.68
N SER A 126 2.69 1.94 3.54
CA SER A 126 4.15 2.07 3.51
C SER A 126 4.54 3.53 3.66
N LEU A 127 5.45 3.82 4.57
CA LEU A 127 5.86 5.16 4.97
C LEU A 127 7.27 5.50 4.47
N GLY A 128 7.49 6.79 4.26
CA GLY A 128 8.81 7.36 4.01
C GLY A 128 9.75 7.11 5.18
N LYS A 129 11.01 6.82 4.85
CA LYS A 129 12.03 6.36 5.79
C LYS A 129 12.99 7.48 6.19
N GLU A 130 13.00 8.56 5.42
CA GLU A 130 13.93 9.68 5.50
C GLU A 130 13.81 10.52 6.78
N ARG A 131 12.73 10.34 7.54
CA ARG A 131 12.49 11.00 8.84
C ARG A 131 12.44 10.02 10.02
N ILE A 132 12.95 8.81 9.82
CA ILE A 132 13.08 7.79 10.85
C ILE A 132 14.58 7.70 11.18
N ASP A 133 14.93 7.75 12.46
CA ASP A 133 16.31 7.59 12.91
C ASP A 133 16.86 6.23 12.47
N GLU A 134 18.13 6.16 12.05
CA GLU A 134 18.76 4.92 11.61
C GLU A 134 18.73 3.84 12.70
N LEU A 135 18.82 4.24 13.98
CA LEU A 135 18.74 3.33 15.12
C LEU A 135 17.42 2.55 15.17
N CYS A 136 16.33 3.09 14.62
CA CYS A 136 15.05 2.41 14.55
C CYS A 136 15.05 1.18 13.64
N PHE A 137 16.00 1.11 12.70
CA PHE A 137 16.15 -0.01 11.76
C PHE A 137 17.13 -1.06 12.29
N ASP A 138 18.24 -0.63 12.88
CA ASP A 138 19.35 -1.51 13.27
C ASP A 138 19.13 -2.21 14.62
N GLU A 139 18.52 -1.50 15.58
CA GLU A 139 18.23 -2.01 16.92
C GLU A 139 16.88 -1.42 17.38
N PRO A 140 15.74 -2.10 17.16
CA PRO A 140 14.42 -1.65 17.62
C PRO A 140 14.35 -1.64 19.15
N THR A 141 15.00 -0.64 19.74
CA THR A 141 15.14 -0.38 21.17
C THR A 141 14.18 0.74 21.54
N ALA A 142 13.93 0.90 22.84
CA ALA A 142 13.08 1.97 23.39
C ALA A 142 13.59 3.40 23.11
N LYS A 143 14.72 3.57 22.40
CA LYS A 143 15.32 4.85 22.01
C LYS A 143 15.00 5.28 20.58
N CYS A 144 14.25 4.48 19.82
CA CYS A 144 13.78 4.89 18.51
C CYS A 144 12.83 6.10 18.63
N GLU A 145 13.32 7.28 18.25
CA GLU A 145 12.49 8.49 18.11
C GLU A 145 12.02 8.62 16.66
N VAL A 146 10.71 8.77 16.48
CA VAL A 146 10.08 8.89 15.18
C VAL A 146 9.33 10.21 15.13
N ASP A 147 9.64 11.07 14.14
CA ASP A 147 8.86 12.28 13.87
C ASP A 147 7.52 11.87 13.23
N GLU A 148 6.54 11.50 14.05
CA GLU A 148 5.25 10.99 13.58
C GLU A 148 4.47 12.00 12.72
N LYS A 149 4.80 13.30 12.81
CA LYS A 149 4.22 14.37 11.98
C LYS A 149 4.93 14.51 10.64
N GLY A 150 6.22 14.24 10.62
CA GLY A 150 7.06 14.28 9.43
C GLY A 150 6.96 13.01 8.59
N VAL A 151 6.90 11.84 9.21
CA VAL A 151 6.81 10.53 8.55
C VAL A 151 5.43 10.37 7.91
N LYS A 152 5.40 10.15 6.60
CA LYS A 152 4.16 10.11 5.80
C LYS A 152 4.06 8.86 4.95
N VAL A 153 2.83 8.48 4.62
CA VAL A 153 2.54 7.41 3.67
C VAL A 153 3.02 7.79 2.27
N GLU A 154 3.82 6.92 1.67
CA GLU A 154 4.28 7.05 0.28
C GLU A 154 3.55 6.08 -0.65
N ARG A 155 3.11 4.94 -0.13
CA ARG A 155 2.42 3.91 -0.89
C ARG A 155 1.35 3.23 -0.03
N VAL A 156 0.19 2.98 -0.63
CA VAL A 156 -0.83 2.11 -0.05
C VAL A 156 -0.72 0.75 -0.71
N VAL A 157 -0.64 -0.31 0.09
CA VAL A 157 -0.56 -1.70 -0.35
C VAL A 157 -1.80 -2.43 0.15
N VAL A 158 -2.39 -3.26 -0.70
CA VAL A 158 -3.50 -4.15 -0.36
C VAL A 158 -3.07 -5.57 -0.67
N SER A 159 -3.06 -6.46 0.33
CA SER A 159 -2.62 -7.85 0.20
C SER A 159 -3.59 -8.83 0.87
N GLU A 160 -3.25 -10.12 0.77
CA GLU A 160 -3.97 -11.19 1.47
C GLU A 160 -3.98 -11.07 2.99
#